data_AF-A0A8J7A3L7-F1
#
_entry.id   AF-A0A8J7A3L7-F1
#
_cell.length_a   1.000
_cell.length_b   1.000
_cell.length_c   1.000
_cell.angle_alpha   90.00
_cell.angle_beta   90.00
_cell.angle_gamma   90.00
#
_symmetry.space_group_name_H-M   'P 1'
#
loop_
_entity.id
_entity.type
_entity.pdbx_description
1 polymer ?
#
loop_
_entity_poly.entity_id
_entity_poly.type
_entity_poly.pdbx_seq_one_letter_code
_entity_poly.pdbx_strand_id
1 'polypeptide(L)'
;MKTAEKLAAGWLVTLGFMFLTLSVSAVTEKNTMLKPIPSGDGEYSGWDFVNKEALYVLDTTARQSFIFGVPTMVLGGWLSLSLYRRGKSEQKALQQQVSDRLQSIFYQMLQENHGRVTVLGFAMQSQLPASIAREYLDVKAKEFNANFKVNEEGAVSYHFDV
;
A
#
# COMPACT_ATOMS: atom_id res chain seq x y z
N MET A 1 -8.16 -7.07 -15.42
CA MET A 1 -8.94 -7.35 -14.19
C MET A 1 -8.56 -6.46 -12.99
N LYS A 2 -7.30 -6.01 -12.82
CA LYS A 2 -6.83 -5.24 -11.65
C LYS A 2 -7.53 -3.88 -11.37
N THR A 3 -8.19 -3.27 -12.36
CA THR A 3 -8.89 -1.98 -12.21
C THR A 3 -10.27 -2.14 -11.59
N ALA A 4 -11.01 -3.19 -11.95
CA ALA A 4 -12.35 -3.46 -11.43
C ALA A 4 -12.32 -3.75 -9.92
N GLU A 5 -11.34 -4.52 -9.44
CA GLU A 5 -11.18 -4.83 -8.01
C GLU A 5 -10.88 -3.59 -7.17
N LYS A 6 -10.07 -2.66 -7.69
CA LYS A 6 -9.76 -1.38 -7.01
C LYS A 6 -11.00 -0.49 -6.91
N LEU A 7 -11.80 -0.44 -7.97
CA LEU A 7 -13.05 0.32 -7.98
C LEU A 7 -14.04 -0.30 -6.99
N ALA A 8 -14.24 -1.62 -7.03
CA ALA A 8 -15.15 -2.32 -6.12
C ALA A 8 -14.75 -2.14 -4.65
N ALA A 9 -13.46 -2.20 -4.32
CA ALA A 9 -12.97 -1.96 -2.97
C ALA A 9 -13.27 -0.52 -2.51
N GLY A 10 -13.05 0.47 -3.37
CA GLY A 10 -13.40 1.86 -3.10
C GLY A 10 -14.90 2.03 -2.83
N TRP A 11 -15.76 1.48 -3.70
CA TRP A 11 -17.21 1.55 -3.56
C TRP A 11 -17.73 0.87 -2.29
N LEU A 12 -17.18 -0.29 -1.93
CA LEU A 12 -17.56 -1.02 -0.72
C LEU A 12 -17.21 -0.24 0.56
N VAL A 13 -16.04 0.39 0.60
CA VAL A 13 -15.63 1.23 1.74
C VAL A 13 -16.52 2.46 1.85
N THR A 14 -16.82 3.14 0.74
CA THR A 14 -17.68 4.34 0.76
C THR A 14 -19.11 4.02 1.16
N LEU A 15 -19.67 2.89 0.68
CA LEU A 15 -21.02 2.46 1.06
C LEU A 15 -21.08 2.04 2.52
N GLY A 16 -20.11 1.23 2.99
CA GLY A 16 -20.04 0.85 4.40
C GLY A 16 -19.92 2.05 5.33
N PHE A 17 -19.10 3.04 4.96
CA PHE A 17 -18.99 4.30 5.70
C PHE A 17 -20.32 5.06 5.75
N MET A 18 -21.00 5.20 4.60
CA MET A 18 -22.30 5.88 4.54
C MET A 18 -23.34 5.23 5.48
N PHE A 19 -23.48 3.91 5.44
CA PHE A 19 -24.40 3.19 6.34
C PHE A 19 -24.04 3.37 7.82
N LEU A 20 -22.75 3.36 8.18
CA LEU A 20 -22.34 3.60 9.56
C LEU A 20 -22.62 5.04 10.00
N THR A 21 -22.42 6.03 9.14
CA THR A 21 -22.75 7.43 9.48
C THR A 21 -24.24 7.62 9.75
N LEU A 22 -25.12 6.98 8.97
CA LEU A 22 -26.57 6.97 9.20
C LEU A 22 -26.94 6.27 10.52
N SER A 23 -26.28 5.15 10.82
CA SER A 23 -26.49 4.41 12.07
C SER A 23 -26.09 5.24 13.30
N VAL A 24 -24.91 5.87 13.26
CA VAL A 24 -24.42 6.74 14.36
C VAL A 24 -25.34 7.94 14.53
N SER A 25 -25.75 8.59 13.44
CA SER A 25 -26.68 9.72 13.49
C SER A 25 -28.01 9.34 14.17
N ALA A 26 -28.62 8.22 13.77
CA ALA A 26 -29.88 7.75 14.36
C ALA A 26 -29.75 7.44 15.85
N VAL A 27 -28.62 6.87 16.29
CA VAL A 27 -28.35 6.62 17.73
C VAL A 27 -28.17 7.93 18.49
N THR A 28 -27.46 8.91 17.92
CA THR A 28 -27.27 10.21 18.58
C THR A 28 -28.59 10.97 18.74
N GLU A 29 -29.44 10.97 17.70
CA GLU A 29 -30.73 11.63 17.71
C GLU A 29 -31.73 10.95 18.66
N LYS A 30 -31.65 9.61 18.79
CA LYS A 30 -32.41 8.86 19.79
C LYS A 30 -32.03 9.29 21.20
N ASN A 31 -30.73 9.43 21.47
CA ASN A 31 -30.23 9.84 22.78
C ASN A 31 -30.58 11.29 23.12
N THR A 32 -30.61 12.21 22.15
CA THR A 32 -31.04 13.59 22.37
C THR A 32 -32.54 13.70 22.63
N MET A 33 -33.38 12.91 21.92
CA MET A 33 -34.83 12.86 22.16
C MET A 33 -35.21 12.29 23.55
N LEU A 34 -34.35 11.45 24.12
CA LEU A 34 -34.56 10.88 25.47
C LEU A 34 -34.03 11.79 26.59
N LYS A 35 -33.30 12.86 26.26
CA LYS A 35 -32.76 13.78 27.26
C LYS A 35 -33.85 14.78 27.69
N PRO A 36 -34.08 14.98 28.99
CA PRO A 36 -34.99 16.01 29.45
C PRO A 36 -34.47 17.40 29.05
N ILE A 37 -35.35 18.28 28.60
CA ILE A 37 -35.03 19.68 28.32
C ILE A 37 -34.78 20.35 29.68
N PRO A 38 -33.67 21.10 29.88
CA PRO A 38 -33.50 21.90 31.08
C PRO A 38 -34.54 23.03 31.08
N SER A 39 -35.59 22.86 31.89
CA SER A 39 -36.57 23.91 32.17
C SER A 39 -35.92 24.94 33.09
N GLY A 40 -35.99 26.21 32.71
CA GLY A 40 -35.63 27.33 33.57
C GLY A 40 -36.42 27.26 34.88
N ASP A 41 -35.71 27.58 35.94
CA ASP A 41 -36.02 27.54 37.36
C ASP A 41 -37.53 27.70 37.68
N GLY A 42 -38.21 26.58 37.96
CA GLY A 42 -39.49 26.59 38.69
C GLY A 42 -40.70 25.90 38.06
N GLU A 43 -40.64 25.42 36.82
CA GLU A 43 -41.77 24.67 36.22
C GLU A 43 -41.49 23.17 36.13
N TYR A 44 -42.47 22.38 36.55
CA TYR A 44 -42.49 20.92 36.51
C TYR A 44 -41.86 20.39 35.21
N SER A 45 -40.83 19.55 35.35
CA SER A 45 -40.29 18.76 34.24
C SER A 45 -41.34 17.72 33.83
N GLY A 46 -42.36 18.14 33.09
CA GLY A 46 -43.23 17.24 32.37
C GLY A 46 -42.43 16.57 31.26
N TRP A 47 -42.53 15.26 31.14
CA TRP A 47 -42.13 14.57 29.92
C TRP A 47 -42.99 15.15 28.81
N ASP A 48 -42.42 16.00 27.95
CA ASP A 48 -43.07 16.33 26.69
C ASP A 48 -43.35 15.01 25.95
N PHE A 49 -44.45 14.93 25.22
CA PHE A 49 -44.92 13.67 24.62
C PHE A 49 -43.81 13.04 23.77
N VAL A 50 -43.10 12.06 24.34
CA VAL A 50 -42.00 11.37 23.65
C VAL A 50 -42.58 10.69 22.42
N ASN A 51 -42.17 11.16 21.25
CA ASN A 51 -42.67 10.66 19.98
C ASN A 51 -42.15 9.23 19.75
N LYS A 52 -42.94 8.24 20.16
CA LYS A 52 -42.63 6.81 20.07
C LYS A 52 -42.42 6.35 18.63
N GLU A 53 -43.12 6.96 17.68
CA GLU A 53 -42.98 6.64 16.25
C GLU A 53 -41.60 7.07 15.73
N ALA A 54 -41.14 8.27 16.10
CA ALA A 54 -39.80 8.73 15.75
C ALA A 54 -38.71 7.83 16.35
N LEU A 55 -38.87 7.41 17.61
CA LEU A 55 -37.95 6.46 18.26
C LEU A 55 -37.94 5.09 17.57
N TYR A 56 -39.09 4.61 17.10
CA TYR A 56 -39.20 3.35 16.38
C TYR A 56 -38.48 3.40 15.02
N VAL A 57 -38.66 4.49 14.27
CA VAL A 57 -37.99 4.73 12.98
C VAL A 57 -36.46 4.83 13.15
N LEU A 58 -35.99 5.51 14.21
CA LEU A 58 -34.55 5.59 14.51
C LEU A 58 -33.96 4.23 14.91
N ASP A 59 -34.67 3.42 15.70
CA ASP A 59 -34.19 2.08 16.10
C ASP A 59 -34.09 1.12 14.90
N THR A 60 -35.10 1.13 14.03
CA THR A 60 -35.10 0.32 12.79
C THR A 60 -34.02 0.77 11.83
N THR A 61 -33.86 2.09 11.63
CA THR A 61 -32.81 2.66 10.78
C THR A 61 -31.40 2.31 11.29
N ALA A 62 -31.17 2.41 12.60
CA ALA A 62 -29.90 2.06 13.22
C ALA A 62 -29.56 0.58 13.04
N ARG A 63 -30.52 -0.34 13.27
CA ARG A 63 -30.33 -1.79 13.10
C ARG A 63 -30.07 -2.17 11.65
N GLN A 64 -30.88 -1.67 10.71
CA GLN A 64 -30.75 -2.01 9.29
C GLN A 64 -29.40 -1.52 8.74
N SER A 65 -29.01 -0.30 9.10
CA SER A 65 -27.73 0.27 8.67
C SER A 65 -26.53 -0.46 9.26
N PHE A 66 -26.65 -1.01 10.47
CA PHE A 66 -25.59 -1.83 11.07
C PHE A 66 -25.39 -3.17 10.36
N ILE A 67 -26.49 -3.86 10.01
CA ILE A 67 -26.48 -5.17 9.33
C ILE A 67 -25.79 -5.08 7.97
N PHE A 68 -25.98 -3.99 7.22
CA PHE A 68 -25.34 -3.82 5.90
C PHE A 68 -24.00 -3.09 5.99
N GLY A 69 -23.82 -2.15 6.92
CA GLY A 69 -22.62 -1.33 7.05
C GLY A 69 -21.39 -2.11 7.52
N VAL A 70 -21.54 -2.95 8.56
CA VAL A 70 -20.39 -3.67 9.13
C VAL A 70 -19.78 -4.69 8.15
N PRO A 71 -20.56 -5.59 7.51
CA PRO A 71 -19.98 -6.57 6.60
C PRO A 71 -19.35 -5.93 5.37
N THR A 72 -19.98 -4.89 4.81
CA THR A 72 -19.44 -4.19 3.63
C THR A 72 -18.16 -3.42 3.95
N MET A 73 -18.07 -2.78 5.11
CA MET A 73 -16.85 -2.09 5.54
C MET A 73 -15.70 -3.05 5.82
N VAL A 74 -15.97 -4.20 6.46
CA VAL A 74 -14.95 -5.22 6.70
C VAL A 74 -14.43 -5.80 5.39
N LEU A 75 -15.32 -6.14 4.45
CA LEU A 75 -14.94 -6.66 3.14
C LEU A 75 -14.17 -5.62 2.31
N GLY A 76 -14.67 -4.39 2.24
CA GLY A 76 -14.03 -3.29 1.52
C GLY A 76 -12.66 -2.94 2.12
N GLY A 77 -12.56 -2.89 3.44
CA GLY A 77 -11.30 -2.64 4.15
C GLY A 77 -10.28 -3.75 3.92
N TRP A 78 -10.70 -5.02 3.99
CA TRP A 78 -9.79 -6.14 3.76
C TRP A 78 -9.31 -6.19 2.31
N LEU A 79 -10.20 -6.01 1.33
CA LEU A 79 -9.83 -5.94 -0.08
C LEU A 79 -8.85 -4.81 -0.35
N SER A 80 -9.12 -3.60 0.17
CA SER A 80 -8.25 -2.43 0.01
C SER A 80 -6.83 -2.68 0.54
N LEU A 81 -6.72 -3.26 1.74
CA LEU A 81 -5.43 -3.59 2.35
C LEU A 81 -4.69 -4.69 1.55
N SER A 82 -5.41 -5.69 1.05
CA SER A 82 -4.83 -6.78 0.26
C SER A 82 -4.24 -6.26 -1.07
N LEU A 83 -4.94 -5.34 -1.75
CA LEU A 83 -4.48 -4.73 -3.00
C LEU A 83 -3.24 -3.86 -2.78
N TYR A 84 -3.19 -3.14 -1.66
CA TYR A 84 -2.03 -2.34 -1.28
C TYR A 84 -0.79 -3.22 -1.03
N ARG A 85 -0.94 -4.36 -0.34
CA ARG A 85 0.16 -5.31 -0.10
C ARG A 85 0.66 -5.98 -1.39
N ARG A 86 -0.25 -6.33 -2.32
CA ARG A 86 0.10 -6.94 -3.61
C ARG A 86 0.98 -6.03 -4.46
N GLY A 87 0.69 -4.72 -4.51
CA GLY A 87 1.51 -3.77 -5.28
C GLY A 87 2.97 -3.72 -4.84
N LYS A 88 3.22 -3.75 -3.52
CA LYS A 88 4.59 -3.82 -2.98
C LYS A 88 5.26 -5.17 -3.26
N SER A 89 4.49 -6.26 -3.25
CA SER A 89 5.03 -7.60 -3.52
C SER A 89 5.45 -7.79 -4.97
N GLU A 90 4.65 -7.31 -5.93
CA GLU A 90 4.96 -7.42 -7.36
C GLU A 90 6.23 -6.62 -7.70
N GLN A 91 6.35 -5.40 -7.16
CA GLN A 91 7.56 -4.58 -7.35
C GLN A 91 8.81 -5.25 -6.76
N LYS A 92 8.70 -5.83 -5.55
CA LYS A 92 9.81 -6.57 -4.94
C LYS A 92 10.21 -7.78 -5.77
N ALA A 93 9.26 -8.56 -6.27
CA ALA A 93 9.55 -9.73 -7.10
C ALA A 93 10.23 -9.34 -8.42
N LEU A 94 9.78 -8.29 -9.08
CA LEU A 94 10.42 -7.77 -10.30
C LEU A 94 11.84 -7.24 -10.01
N GLN A 95 12.00 -6.48 -8.93
CA GLN A 95 13.30 -5.96 -8.53
C GLN A 95 14.28 -7.09 -8.16
N GLN A 96 13.79 -8.12 -7.49
CA GLN A 96 14.57 -9.30 -7.15
C GLN A 96 14.97 -10.09 -8.40
N GLN A 97 14.06 -10.31 -9.36
CA GLN A 97 14.42 -10.95 -10.64
C GLN A 97 15.49 -10.17 -11.42
N VAL A 98 15.37 -8.84 -11.46
CA VAL A 98 16.39 -7.99 -12.10
C VAL A 98 17.73 -8.11 -11.37
N SER A 99 17.71 -8.07 -10.03
CA SER A 99 18.90 -8.24 -9.20
C SER A 99 19.57 -9.60 -9.43
N ASP A 100 18.79 -10.69 -9.39
CA ASP A 100 19.27 -12.06 -9.57
C ASP A 100 19.88 -12.24 -10.97
N ARG A 101 19.25 -11.68 -12.00
CA ARG A 101 19.79 -11.68 -13.37
C ARG A 101 21.12 -10.93 -13.45
N LEU A 102 21.22 -9.74 -12.89
CA LEU A 102 22.46 -8.95 -12.91
C LEU A 102 23.58 -9.66 -12.15
N GLN A 103 23.26 -10.26 -11.01
CA GLN A 103 24.21 -11.01 -10.21
C GLN A 103 24.70 -12.27 -10.95
N SER A 104 23.80 -12.99 -11.63
CA SER A 104 24.17 -14.13 -12.46
C SER A 104 25.12 -13.73 -13.60
N ILE A 105 24.82 -12.64 -14.32
CA ILE A 105 25.69 -12.11 -15.38
C ILE A 105 27.05 -11.72 -14.81
N PHE A 106 27.06 -11.03 -13.67
CA PHE A 106 28.29 -10.63 -13.00
C PHE A 106 29.19 -11.83 -12.64
N TYR A 107 28.63 -12.86 -12.00
CA TYR A 107 29.40 -14.05 -11.64
C TYR A 107 29.88 -14.86 -12.85
N GLN A 108 29.06 -14.95 -13.90
CA GLN A 108 29.47 -15.57 -15.14
C GLN A 108 30.68 -14.84 -15.74
N MET A 109 30.61 -13.50 -15.82
CA MET A 109 31.72 -12.69 -16.32
C MET A 109 32.99 -12.82 -15.47
N LEU A 110 32.84 -12.94 -14.14
CA LEU A 110 33.99 -13.17 -13.24
C LEU A 110 34.70 -14.49 -13.54
N GLN A 111 33.94 -15.57 -13.76
CA GLN A 111 34.50 -16.88 -14.08
C GLN A 111 35.14 -16.90 -15.47
N GLU A 112 34.46 -16.35 -16.47
CA GLU A 112 34.95 -16.36 -17.86
C GLU A 112 36.17 -15.47 -18.07
N ASN A 113 36.25 -14.33 -17.36
CA ASN A 113 37.29 -13.31 -17.57
C ASN A 113 38.32 -13.25 -16.43
N HIS A 114 38.44 -14.30 -15.61
CA HIS A 114 39.40 -14.39 -14.50
C HIS A 114 39.37 -13.15 -13.58
N GLY A 115 38.17 -12.80 -13.13
CA GLY A 115 37.95 -11.66 -12.23
C GLY A 115 37.93 -10.29 -12.90
N ARG A 116 38.15 -10.19 -14.22
CA ARG A 116 38.12 -8.89 -14.93
C ARG A 116 36.73 -8.59 -15.50
N VAL A 117 36.19 -7.41 -15.18
CA VAL A 117 34.90 -6.96 -15.74
C VAL A 117 35.01 -5.51 -16.19
N THR A 118 34.67 -5.21 -17.45
CA THR A 118 34.65 -3.84 -17.99
C THR A 118 33.24 -3.25 -17.96
N VAL A 119 33.14 -1.92 -17.83
CA VAL A 119 31.84 -1.23 -17.88
C VAL A 119 31.08 -1.53 -19.17
N LEU A 120 31.78 -1.49 -20.32
CA LEU A 120 31.18 -1.76 -21.62
C LEU A 120 30.71 -3.22 -21.74
N GLY A 121 31.54 -4.19 -21.34
CA GLY A 121 31.19 -5.61 -21.40
C GLY A 121 29.97 -5.92 -20.54
N PHE A 122 29.95 -5.41 -19.31
CA PHE A 122 28.82 -5.59 -18.41
C PHE A 122 27.56 -4.90 -18.94
N ALA A 123 27.66 -3.68 -19.48
CA ALA A 123 26.54 -2.95 -20.09
C ALA A 123 25.92 -3.73 -21.27
N MET A 124 26.76 -4.28 -22.15
CA MET A 124 26.29 -5.08 -23.29
C MET A 124 25.57 -6.35 -22.84
N GLN A 125 26.14 -7.08 -21.88
CA GLN A 125 25.60 -8.38 -21.47
C GLN A 125 24.35 -8.26 -20.59
N SER A 126 24.32 -7.25 -19.72
CA SER A 126 23.15 -6.92 -18.89
C SER A 126 22.05 -6.15 -19.65
N GLN A 127 22.38 -5.62 -20.83
CA GLN A 127 21.54 -4.71 -21.61
C GLN A 127 21.19 -3.43 -20.82
N LEU A 128 22.13 -2.95 -20.02
CA LEU A 128 21.99 -1.73 -19.23
C LEU A 128 22.70 -0.55 -19.91
N PRO A 129 22.20 0.68 -19.70
CA PRO A 129 22.96 1.88 -20.04
C PRO A 129 24.32 1.90 -19.33
N ALA A 130 25.34 2.43 -20.00
CA ALA A 130 26.72 2.45 -19.47
C ALA A 130 26.84 3.12 -18.09
N SER A 131 26.02 4.15 -17.81
CA SER A 131 25.98 4.80 -16.49
C SER A 131 25.51 3.87 -15.38
N ILE A 132 24.43 3.13 -15.61
CA ILE A 132 23.86 2.18 -14.64
C ILE A 132 24.78 0.98 -14.44
N ALA A 133 25.39 0.50 -15.54
CA ALA A 133 26.39 -0.56 -15.48
C ALA A 133 27.59 -0.17 -14.63
N ARG A 134 28.11 1.06 -14.79
CA ARG A 134 29.21 1.59 -13.98
C ARG A 134 28.82 1.65 -12.50
N GLU A 135 27.66 2.21 -12.19
CA GLU A 135 27.18 2.32 -10.81
C GLU A 135 27.07 0.94 -10.14
N TYR A 136 26.52 -0.05 -10.84
CA TYR A 136 26.45 -1.43 -10.33
C TYR A 136 27.84 -2.00 -10.03
N LEU A 137 28.79 -1.84 -10.95
CA LEU A 137 30.16 -2.32 -10.77
C LEU A 137 30.90 -1.56 -9.67
N ASP A 138 30.66 -0.25 -9.49
CA ASP A 138 31.22 0.54 -8.38
C ASP A 138 30.72 0.03 -7.03
N VAL A 139 29.45 -0.32 -6.93
CA VAL A 139 28.89 -0.95 -5.72
C VAL A 139 29.54 -2.30 -5.48
N LYS A 140 29.62 -3.18 -6.49
CA LYS A 140 30.28 -4.48 -6.35
C LYS A 140 31.76 -4.36 -6.03
N ALA A 141 32.45 -3.38 -6.58
CA ALA A 141 33.86 -3.14 -6.28
C ALA A 141 34.07 -2.77 -4.81
N LYS A 142 33.17 -1.97 -4.23
CA LYS A 142 33.20 -1.69 -2.78
C LYS A 142 32.86 -2.91 -1.94
N GLU A 143 31.87 -3.71 -2.34
CA GLU A 143 31.48 -4.93 -1.62
C GLU A 143 32.60 -5.99 -1.59
N PHE A 144 33.33 -6.14 -2.71
CA PHE A 144 34.35 -7.18 -2.88
C PHE A 144 35.79 -6.64 -2.79
N ASN A 145 35.99 -5.37 -2.41
CA ASN A 145 37.30 -4.70 -2.39
C ASN A 145 38.08 -4.83 -3.71
N ALA A 146 37.37 -4.70 -4.84
CA ALA A 146 37.95 -4.82 -6.16
C ALA A 146 38.77 -3.58 -6.54
N ASN A 147 39.85 -3.79 -7.29
CA ASN A 147 40.63 -2.70 -7.86
C ASN A 147 40.05 -2.27 -9.21
N PHE A 148 40.18 -1.00 -9.57
CA PHE A 148 39.83 -0.52 -10.90
C PHE A 148 41.05 0.09 -11.60
N LYS A 149 41.13 -0.11 -12.92
CA LYS A 149 42.11 0.51 -13.80
C LYS A 149 41.37 1.31 -14.85
N VAL A 150 41.85 2.52 -15.11
CA VAL A 150 41.41 3.35 -16.22
C VAL A 150 42.47 3.20 -17.32
N ASN A 151 42.05 2.85 -18.53
CA ASN A 151 42.97 2.78 -19.67
C ASN A 151 43.21 4.19 -20.27
N GLU A 152 44.14 4.28 -21.23
CA GLU A 152 44.51 5.55 -21.89
C GLU A 152 43.34 6.18 -22.67
N GLU A 153 42.32 5.39 -23.01
CA GLU A 153 41.10 5.81 -23.71
C GLU A 153 39.98 6.24 -22.73
N GLY A 154 40.23 6.20 -21.42
CA GLY A 154 39.27 6.55 -20.37
C GLY A 154 38.27 5.44 -20.01
N ALA A 155 38.43 4.23 -20.55
CA ALA A 155 37.61 3.07 -20.22
C ALA A 155 38.01 2.48 -18.86
N VAL A 156 37.00 2.16 -18.05
CA VAL A 156 37.17 1.61 -16.69
C VAL A 156 37.01 0.09 -16.72
N SER A 157 38.00 -0.59 -16.15
CA SER A 157 38.05 -2.04 -15.97
C SER A 157 38.22 -2.38 -14.50
N TYR A 158 37.32 -3.19 -13.95
CA TYR A 158 37.37 -3.68 -12.58
C TYR A 158 38.06 -5.04 -12.54
N HIS A 159 38.81 -5.29 -11.47
CA HIS A 159 39.49 -6.54 -11.19
C HIS A 159 39.12 -7.00 -9.79
N PHE A 160 38.39 -8.12 -9.76
CA PHE A 160 37.93 -8.80 -8.56
C PHE A 160 38.83 -10.01 -8.33
N ASP A 161 39.31 -10.18 -7.11
CA ASP A 161 40.05 -11.38 -6.73
C ASP A 161 39.05 -12.56 -6.62
N VAL A 162 39.24 -13.59 -7.46
CA VAL A 162 38.40 -14.80 -7.54
C VAL A 162 39.23 -16.06 -7.32
#